data_AF-A0A0G9LDU2-F1
#
_entry.id   AF-A0A0G9LDU2-F1
#
_cell.length_a   1.000
_cell.length_b   1.000
_cell.length_c   1.000
_cell.angle_alpha   90.00
_cell.angle_beta   90.00
_cell.angle_gamma   90.00
#
_symmetry.space_group_name_H-M   'P 1'
#
loop_
_entity.id
_entity.type
_entity.pdbx_description
1 polymer ?
#
loop_
_entity_poly.entity_id
_entity_poly.type
_entity_poly.pdbx_seq_one_letter_code
_entity_poly.pdbx_strand_id
1 'polypeptide(L)'
;MIFFVVFGHVIEYYIKDSNILMSIYIFIYIFHMPLFIFISGYLSKNFYKMKRKSIKNLLIPYVIFNMIWYLAVYIGTKKNMFSLIYPGWTLWYLLSLFFWRVSLKYLLKIRYILGVSFIIGIFVGLIPSIGSILSISRTIVFLPFFLLGYYAKEEHLNKIKTFNNKLSIIILMLFLLFAVFIVENKFVDYKFLYNSYSYNALGLSLIKGTIFRVLLYISAIVFSICVISLVPSKEKFFSKIGKATMNIYIFHIYLVVLVYFFIPRWNISIIQNILIIISPFIIIFILSRNKINKVYEGIFYPVNISINTGKKSINKYKNINKKTH
;
A
#
# COMPACT_ATOMS: atom_id res chain seq x y z
N MET A 1 8.85 0.45 -6.13
CA MET A 1 7.78 0.27 -5.13
C MET A 1 6.83 -0.87 -5.44
N ILE A 2 6.10 -0.87 -6.56
CA ILE A 2 5.13 -1.94 -6.84
C ILE A 2 5.76 -3.34 -6.84
N PHE A 3 7.03 -3.46 -7.26
CA PHE A 3 7.80 -4.70 -7.14
C PHE A 3 7.84 -5.22 -5.70
N PHE A 4 8.21 -4.39 -4.73
CA PHE A 4 8.29 -4.79 -3.32
C PHE A 4 6.94 -5.20 -2.75
N VAL A 5 5.84 -4.59 -3.23
CA VAL A 5 4.48 -5.04 -2.87
C VAL A 5 4.26 -6.45 -3.38
N VAL A 6 4.46 -6.71 -4.67
CA VAL A 6 4.22 -8.05 -5.26
C VAL A 6 5.16 -9.09 -4.64
N PHE A 7 6.45 -8.78 -4.52
CA PHE A 7 7.44 -9.66 -3.93
C PHE A 7 7.13 -9.99 -2.47
N GLY A 8 6.76 -8.98 -1.67
CA GLY A 8 6.34 -9.17 -0.28
C GLY A 8 5.15 -10.13 -0.15
N HIS A 9 4.11 -9.95 -0.98
CA HIS A 9 2.97 -10.88 -0.98
C HIS A 9 3.36 -12.26 -1.51
N VAL A 10 4.25 -12.41 -2.50
CA VAL A 10 4.70 -13.75 -2.91
C VAL A 10 5.40 -14.49 -1.78
N ILE A 11 6.29 -13.82 -1.03
CA ILE A 11 7.03 -14.51 0.03
C ILE A 11 6.21 -14.69 1.32
N GLU A 12 5.12 -13.92 1.53
CA GLU A 12 4.31 -13.89 2.76
C GLU A 12 3.87 -15.27 3.24
N TYR A 13 3.48 -16.17 2.32
CA TYR A 13 3.04 -17.52 2.68
C TYR A 13 4.17 -18.43 3.18
N TYR A 14 5.42 -18.12 2.81
CA TYR A 14 6.60 -18.94 3.08
C TYR A 14 7.47 -18.39 4.22
N ILE A 15 7.15 -17.22 4.77
CA ILE A 15 8.00 -16.56 5.80
C ILE A 15 8.19 -17.42 7.05
N LYS A 16 7.25 -18.32 7.36
CA LYS A 16 7.35 -19.23 8.52
C LYS A 16 8.27 -20.41 8.26
N ASP A 17 8.53 -20.73 7.00
CA ASP A 17 9.37 -21.87 6.61
C ASP A 17 10.86 -21.50 6.59
N SER A 18 11.21 -20.21 6.61
CA SER A 18 12.60 -19.74 6.51
C SER A 18 12.81 -18.39 7.21
N ASN A 19 13.76 -18.36 8.15
CA ASN A 19 14.18 -17.13 8.83
C ASN A 19 14.75 -16.09 7.84
N ILE A 20 15.37 -16.53 6.74
CA ILE A 20 15.86 -15.63 5.69
C ILE A 20 14.69 -14.94 5.00
N LEU A 21 13.64 -15.67 4.64
CA LEU A 21 12.44 -15.09 4.04
C LEU A 21 11.72 -14.15 5.00
N MET A 22 11.61 -14.52 6.28
CA MET A 22 11.07 -13.63 7.31
C MET A 22 11.89 -12.33 7.43
N SER A 23 13.22 -12.41 7.40
CA SER A 23 14.10 -11.24 7.51
C SER A 23 13.94 -10.30 6.31
N ILE A 24 13.89 -10.87 5.10
CA ILE A 24 13.61 -10.12 3.86
C ILE A 24 12.22 -9.48 3.92
N TYR A 25 11.23 -10.22 4.42
CA TYR A 25 9.86 -9.73 4.59
C TYR A 25 9.81 -8.53 5.53
N ILE A 26 10.41 -8.63 6.72
CA ILE A 26 10.51 -7.53 7.68
C ILE A 26 11.21 -6.32 7.06
N PHE A 27 12.37 -6.54 6.41
CA PHE A 27 13.13 -5.49 5.74
C PHE A 27 12.27 -4.71 4.72
N ILE A 28 11.50 -5.43 3.89
CA ILE A 28 10.60 -4.82 2.92
C ILE A 28 9.46 -4.08 3.63
N TYR A 29 8.85 -4.69 4.65
CA TYR A 29 7.66 -4.17 5.34
C TYR A 29 7.89 -2.90 6.14
N ILE A 30 9.15 -2.61 6.54
CA ILE A 30 9.51 -1.36 7.21
C ILE A 30 9.28 -0.13 6.32
N PHE A 31 9.61 -0.19 5.02
CA PHE A 31 9.61 1.02 4.17
C PHE A 31 8.63 0.97 3.01
N HIS A 32 8.24 -0.21 2.51
CA HIS A 32 7.57 -0.25 1.22
C HIS A 32 6.19 0.42 1.23
N MET A 33 5.35 0.16 2.25
CA MET A 33 4.07 0.86 2.39
C MET A 33 4.24 2.33 2.73
N PRO A 34 5.04 2.74 3.74
CA PRO A 34 5.32 4.15 4.00
C PRO A 34 5.75 4.94 2.77
N LEU A 35 6.71 4.43 2.00
CA LEU A 35 7.20 5.09 0.79
C LEU A 35 6.16 5.09 -0.33
N PHE A 36 5.40 4.00 -0.51
CA PHE A 36 4.32 3.96 -1.49
C PHE A 36 3.19 4.96 -1.18
N ILE A 37 2.89 5.13 0.10
CA ILE A 37 1.90 6.10 0.61
C ILE A 37 2.43 7.53 0.49
N PHE A 38 3.71 7.77 0.78
CA PHE A 38 4.40 9.04 0.54
C PHE A 38 4.30 9.46 -0.94
N ILE A 39 4.63 8.56 -1.88
CA ILE A 39 4.52 8.83 -3.32
C ILE A 39 3.07 9.19 -3.67
N SER A 40 2.10 8.49 -3.09
CA SER A 40 0.68 8.76 -3.32
C SER A 40 0.23 10.11 -2.76
N GLY A 41 0.76 10.53 -1.62
CA GLY A 41 0.60 11.87 -1.07
C GLY A 41 1.18 12.95 -2.00
N TYR A 42 2.40 12.73 -2.49
CA TYR A 42 3.08 13.64 -3.41
C TYR A 42 2.30 13.86 -4.71
N LEU A 43 1.67 12.81 -5.24
CA LEU A 43 0.81 12.87 -6.42
C LEU A 43 -0.61 13.41 -6.10
N SER A 44 -0.90 13.75 -4.84
CA SER A 44 -2.24 14.13 -4.38
C SER A 44 -2.49 15.64 -4.20
N LYS A 45 -1.68 16.50 -4.83
CA LYS A 45 -1.70 17.96 -4.62
C LYS A 45 -2.94 18.70 -5.16
N ASN A 46 -3.73 18.12 -6.08
CA ASN A 46 -4.88 18.80 -6.70
C ASN A 46 -6.24 18.29 -6.17
N PHE A 47 -6.73 18.88 -5.08
CA PHE A 47 -7.89 18.39 -4.32
C PHE A 47 -9.19 18.24 -5.11
N TYR A 48 -9.58 19.26 -5.89
CA TYR A 48 -10.88 19.30 -6.56
C TYR A 48 -10.99 18.27 -7.68
N LYS A 49 -9.90 18.09 -8.45
CA LYS A 49 -9.80 17.02 -9.45
C LYS A 49 -9.82 15.65 -8.80
N MET A 50 -9.35 15.54 -7.56
CA MET A 50 -9.17 14.28 -6.85
C MET A 50 -10.39 13.77 -6.11
N LYS A 51 -11.21 14.59 -5.45
CA LYS A 51 -12.39 14.08 -4.72
C LYS A 51 -13.31 13.25 -5.63
N ARG A 52 -13.64 13.79 -6.82
CA ARG A 52 -14.47 13.11 -7.82
C ARG A 52 -13.78 11.90 -8.45
N LYS A 53 -12.47 12.00 -8.72
CA LYS A 53 -11.69 10.88 -9.26
C LYS A 53 -11.44 9.78 -8.22
N SER A 54 -11.44 10.08 -6.92
CA SER A 54 -11.15 9.12 -5.87
C SER A 54 -12.30 8.14 -5.66
N ILE A 55 -13.55 8.62 -5.72
CA ILE A 55 -14.71 7.71 -5.71
C ILE A 55 -14.61 6.73 -6.89
N LYS A 56 -14.43 7.28 -8.09
CA LYS A 56 -14.40 6.51 -9.34
C LYS A 56 -13.21 5.55 -9.44
N ASN A 57 -12.02 5.99 -9.03
CA ASN A 57 -10.77 5.27 -9.29
C ASN A 57 -10.25 4.53 -8.06
N LEU A 58 -10.88 4.64 -6.89
CA LEU A 58 -10.47 3.94 -5.67
C LEU A 58 -11.65 3.21 -5.02
N LEU A 59 -12.73 3.92 -4.69
CA LEU A 59 -13.85 3.31 -3.96
C LEU A 59 -14.60 2.28 -4.81
N ILE A 60 -14.88 2.58 -6.08
CA ILE A 60 -15.55 1.63 -6.97
C ILE A 60 -14.67 0.40 -7.24
N PRO A 61 -13.37 0.55 -7.60
CA PRO A 61 -12.47 -0.60 -7.67
C PRO A 61 -12.40 -1.38 -6.37
N TYR A 62 -12.36 -0.71 -5.21
CA TYR A 62 -12.40 -1.38 -3.91
C TYR A 62 -13.62 -2.27 -3.78
N VAL A 63 -14.84 -1.75 -3.99
CA VAL A 63 -16.07 -2.55 -3.84
C VAL A 63 -16.09 -3.75 -4.78
N ILE A 64 -15.78 -3.54 -6.07
CA ILE A 64 -15.79 -4.60 -7.09
C ILE A 64 -14.76 -5.68 -6.76
N PHE A 65 -13.50 -5.30 -6.54
CA PHE A 65 -12.45 -6.28 -6.28
C PHE A 65 -12.56 -6.91 -4.89
N ASN A 66 -13.19 -6.24 -3.93
CA ASN A 66 -13.49 -6.83 -2.63
C ASN A 66 -14.57 -7.93 -2.75
N MET A 67 -15.60 -7.70 -3.56
CA MET A 67 -16.58 -8.75 -3.90
C MET A 67 -15.92 -9.94 -4.60
N ILE A 68 -15.08 -9.69 -5.61
CA ILE A 68 -14.34 -10.75 -6.32
C ILE A 68 -13.44 -11.53 -5.35
N TRP A 69 -12.72 -10.83 -4.47
CA TRP A 69 -11.87 -11.45 -3.46
C TRP A 69 -12.65 -12.40 -2.54
N TYR A 70 -13.75 -11.93 -1.96
CA TYR A 70 -14.56 -12.75 -1.06
C TYR A 70 -15.29 -13.88 -1.78
N LEU A 71 -15.66 -13.70 -3.05
CA LEU A 71 -16.17 -14.79 -3.88
C LEU A 71 -15.12 -15.88 -4.10
N ALA A 72 -13.87 -15.50 -4.39
CA ALA A 72 -12.76 -16.44 -4.51
C ALA A 72 -12.50 -17.19 -3.20
N VAL A 73 -12.55 -16.49 -2.05
CA VAL A 73 -12.46 -17.11 -0.72
C VAL A 73 -13.60 -18.09 -0.49
N TYR A 74 -14.83 -17.74 -0.85
CA TYR A 74 -15.98 -18.64 -0.73
C TYR A 74 -15.81 -19.88 -1.61
N ILE A 75 -15.37 -19.73 -2.85
CA ILE A 75 -15.12 -20.87 -3.76
C ILE A 75 -14.06 -21.81 -3.18
N GLY A 76 -12.95 -21.26 -2.66
CA GLY A 76 -11.83 -22.05 -2.13
C GLY A 76 -12.06 -22.66 -0.74
N THR A 77 -12.87 -22.03 0.12
CA THR A 77 -13.05 -22.47 1.52
C THR A 77 -14.45 -22.96 1.85
N LYS A 78 -15.44 -22.72 0.98
CA LYS A 78 -16.88 -22.90 1.21
C LYS A 78 -17.45 -22.12 2.41
N LYS A 79 -16.67 -21.21 3.01
CA LYS A 79 -17.10 -20.37 4.13
C LYS A 79 -17.55 -19.01 3.62
N ASN A 80 -18.76 -18.59 4.01
CA ASN A 80 -19.24 -17.25 3.71
C ASN A 80 -18.61 -16.24 4.67
N MET A 81 -17.58 -15.53 4.19
CA MET A 81 -16.84 -14.53 4.97
C MET A 81 -17.01 -13.12 4.39
N PHE A 82 -18.01 -12.92 3.53
CA PHE A 82 -18.18 -11.66 2.82
C PHE A 82 -18.32 -10.48 3.78
N SER A 83 -17.49 -9.46 3.59
CA SER A 83 -17.63 -8.20 4.32
C SER A 83 -17.14 -7.04 3.46
N LEU A 84 -17.95 -5.98 3.38
CA LEU A 84 -17.52 -4.68 2.83
C LEU A 84 -16.72 -3.85 3.84
N ILE A 85 -16.87 -4.18 5.13
CA ILE A 85 -16.27 -3.46 6.26
C ILE A 85 -14.83 -3.91 6.45
N TYR A 86 -14.57 -5.21 6.29
CA TYR A 86 -13.22 -5.76 6.32
C TYR A 86 -12.66 -5.82 4.91
N PRO A 87 -11.64 -5.02 4.57
CA PRO A 87 -11.06 -5.06 3.24
C PRO A 87 -10.34 -6.39 3.01
N GLY A 88 -10.49 -6.94 1.81
CA GLY A 88 -9.72 -8.08 1.33
C GLY A 88 -8.20 -7.82 1.42
N TRP A 89 -7.42 -8.90 1.40
CA TRP A 89 -6.01 -8.95 1.83
C TRP A 89 -5.17 -7.72 1.49
N THR A 90 -5.16 -7.27 0.24
CA THR A 90 -4.38 -6.11 -0.21
C THR A 90 -5.19 -4.82 -0.28
N LEU A 91 -6.53 -4.91 -0.40
CA LEU A 91 -7.44 -3.83 -0.82
C LEU A 91 -7.59 -2.70 0.20
N TRP A 92 -7.12 -2.91 1.42
CA TRP A 92 -7.11 -1.93 2.49
C TRP A 92 -6.48 -0.60 2.06
N TYR A 93 -5.44 -0.66 1.22
CA TYR A 93 -4.75 0.54 0.77
C TYR A 93 -5.60 1.41 -0.16
N LEU A 94 -6.46 0.84 -1.01
CA LEU A 94 -7.40 1.63 -1.83
C LEU A 94 -8.38 2.40 -0.96
N LEU A 95 -8.90 1.73 0.07
CA LEU A 95 -9.84 2.31 1.01
C LEU A 95 -9.17 3.42 1.85
N SER A 96 -7.97 3.17 2.39
CA SER A 96 -7.17 4.18 3.10
C SER A 96 -6.84 5.37 2.20
N LEU A 97 -6.41 5.13 0.96
CA LEU A 97 -6.09 6.21 0.00
C LEU A 97 -7.33 7.04 -0.37
N PHE A 98 -8.49 6.40 -0.47
CA PHE A 98 -9.75 7.10 -0.65
C PHE A 98 -10.02 8.04 0.55
N PHE A 99 -9.91 7.54 1.77
CA PHE A 99 -10.11 8.36 2.97
C PHE A 99 -9.13 9.51 3.07
N TRP A 100 -7.83 9.29 2.85
CA TRP A 100 -6.83 10.36 2.85
C TRP A 100 -7.17 11.45 1.83
N ARG A 101 -7.46 11.08 0.58
CA ARG A 101 -7.75 12.05 -0.48
C ARG A 101 -9.04 12.84 -0.24
N VAL A 102 -10.08 12.23 0.32
CA VAL A 102 -11.35 12.90 0.61
C VAL A 102 -11.25 13.80 1.84
N SER A 103 -10.55 13.34 2.88
CA SER A 103 -10.37 14.08 4.13
C SER A 103 -9.32 15.19 4.03
N LEU A 104 -8.42 15.14 3.04
CA LEU A 104 -7.28 16.04 2.91
C LEU A 104 -7.63 17.53 3.05
N LYS A 105 -8.71 18.00 2.40
CA LYS A 105 -9.16 19.41 2.50
C LYS A 105 -9.44 19.82 3.95
N TYR A 106 -10.00 18.93 4.75
CA TYR A 106 -10.34 19.18 6.14
C TYR A 106 -9.13 19.04 7.05
N LEU A 107 -8.30 18.02 6.81
CA LEU A 107 -7.06 17.80 7.55
C LEU A 107 -6.11 19.00 7.47
N LEU A 108 -5.99 19.62 6.30
CA LEU A 108 -5.11 20.79 6.12
C LEU A 108 -5.58 22.06 6.85
N LYS A 109 -6.82 22.10 7.37
CA LYS A 109 -7.28 23.21 8.21
C LYS A 109 -6.74 23.12 9.64
N ILE A 110 -6.27 21.95 10.07
CA ILE A 110 -5.77 21.72 11.41
C ILE A 110 -4.33 22.22 11.47
N ARG A 111 -4.05 23.16 12.38
CA ARG A 111 -2.69 23.67 12.61
C ARG A 111 -1.78 22.53 13.07
N TYR A 112 -0.58 22.44 12.49
CA TYR A 112 0.39 21.38 12.79
C TYR A 112 -0.12 19.93 12.53
N ILE A 113 -1.04 19.74 11.57
CA ILE A 113 -1.62 18.43 11.26
C ILE A 113 -0.59 17.31 11.05
N LEU A 114 0.59 17.63 10.51
CA LEU A 114 1.67 16.65 10.34
C LEU A 114 2.11 16.06 11.70
N GLY A 115 2.44 16.91 12.68
CA GLY A 115 2.82 16.46 14.03
C GLY A 115 1.67 15.74 14.74
N VAL A 116 0.47 16.29 14.63
CA VAL A 116 -0.76 15.67 15.17
C VAL A 116 -0.97 14.26 14.59
N SER A 117 -0.72 14.07 13.29
CA SER A 117 -0.89 12.76 12.65
C SER A 117 0.09 11.69 13.17
N PHE A 118 1.33 12.07 13.53
CA PHE A 118 2.26 11.16 14.19
C PHE A 118 1.77 10.77 15.58
N ILE A 119 1.32 11.75 16.38
CA ILE A 119 0.81 11.52 17.73
C ILE A 119 -0.39 10.58 17.70
N ILE A 120 -1.39 10.88 16.87
CA ILE A 120 -2.58 10.03 16.73
C ILE A 120 -2.20 8.64 16.19
N GLY A 121 -1.26 8.56 15.24
CA GLY A 121 -0.75 7.30 14.70
C GLY A 121 -0.01 6.40 15.70
N ILE A 122 0.60 6.99 16.74
CA ILE A 122 1.19 6.26 17.87
C ILE A 122 0.09 5.75 18.81
N PHE A 123 -0.88 6.60 19.15
CA PHE A 123 -1.90 6.28 20.15
C PHE A 123 -3.06 5.42 19.64
N VAL A 124 -3.32 5.39 18.33
CA VAL A 124 -4.38 4.55 17.76
C VAL A 124 -4.15 3.06 18.03
N GLY A 125 -2.90 2.63 18.19
CA GLY A 125 -2.54 1.26 18.56
C GLY A 125 -3.00 0.84 19.95
N LEU A 126 -3.43 1.80 20.80
CA LEU A 126 -4.00 1.50 22.12
C LEU A 126 -5.44 0.99 22.05
N ILE A 127 -6.15 1.26 20.95
CA ILE A 127 -7.59 0.97 20.85
C ILE A 127 -7.78 -0.50 20.41
N PRO A 128 -8.35 -1.38 21.27
CA PRO A 128 -8.41 -2.81 20.99
C PRO A 128 -9.22 -3.20 19.74
N SER A 129 -10.23 -2.40 19.37
CA SER A 129 -11.26 -2.77 18.38
C SER A 129 -11.14 -2.06 17.02
N ILE A 130 -10.14 -1.19 16.82
CA ILE A 130 -10.08 -0.30 15.64
C ILE A 130 -9.28 -0.88 14.45
N GLY A 131 -8.61 -2.01 14.70
CA GLY A 131 -7.53 -2.55 13.86
C GLY A 131 -7.92 -2.92 12.42
N SER A 132 -9.01 -3.66 12.27
CA SER A 132 -9.41 -4.30 11.00
C SER A 132 -10.62 -3.65 10.34
N ILE A 133 -11.48 -2.98 11.11
CA ILE A 133 -12.70 -2.31 10.61
C ILE A 133 -12.30 -1.16 9.68
N LEU A 134 -12.73 -1.22 8.42
CA LEU A 134 -12.49 -0.23 7.36
C LEU A 134 -11.01 0.15 7.17
N SER A 135 -10.08 -0.68 7.67
CA SER A 135 -8.66 -0.35 7.74
C SER A 135 -8.38 1.00 8.43
N ILE A 136 -9.18 1.38 9.43
CA ILE A 136 -9.07 2.68 10.13
C ILE A 136 -7.71 2.80 10.81
N SER A 137 -7.26 1.76 11.53
CA SER A 137 -5.93 1.75 12.15
C SER A 137 -4.84 2.09 11.15
N ARG A 138 -4.71 1.34 10.05
CA ARG A 138 -3.69 1.62 9.02
C ARG A 138 -3.85 3.01 8.41
N THR A 139 -5.09 3.45 8.18
CA THR A 139 -5.38 4.78 7.63
C THR A 139 -4.81 5.88 8.54
N ILE A 140 -4.99 5.76 9.85
CA ILE A 140 -4.48 6.73 10.82
C ILE A 140 -2.95 6.60 10.96
N VAL A 141 -2.44 5.37 11.10
CA VAL A 141 -1.01 5.11 11.30
C VAL A 141 -0.16 5.60 10.13
N PHE A 142 -0.64 5.45 8.90
CA PHE A 142 0.11 5.87 7.72
C PHE A 142 -0.21 7.30 7.23
N LEU A 143 -1.18 7.98 7.83
CA LEU A 143 -1.48 9.39 7.54
C LEU A 143 -0.25 10.31 7.56
N PRO A 144 0.68 10.23 8.53
CA PRO A 144 1.88 11.07 8.52
C PRO A 144 2.70 10.92 7.22
N PHE A 145 2.87 9.72 6.69
CA PHE A 145 3.60 9.50 5.43
C PHE A 145 2.88 10.09 4.23
N PHE A 146 1.54 9.99 4.21
CA PHE A 146 0.74 10.62 3.16
C PHE A 146 0.89 12.14 3.20
N LEU A 147 0.87 12.75 4.39
CA LEU A 147 1.08 14.20 4.57
C LEU A 147 2.50 14.62 4.25
N LEU A 148 3.53 13.86 4.65
CA LEU A 148 4.92 14.10 4.26
C LEU A 148 5.05 14.15 2.74
N GLY A 149 4.42 13.20 2.04
CA GLY A 149 4.35 13.18 0.59
C GLY A 149 3.66 14.42 0.02
N TYR A 150 2.49 14.77 0.55
CA TYR A 150 1.73 15.93 0.12
C TYR A 150 2.52 17.24 0.25
N TYR A 151 3.21 17.45 1.37
CA TYR A 151 4.04 18.64 1.62
C TYR A 151 5.39 18.61 0.91
N ALA A 152 5.85 17.45 0.43
CA ALA A 152 7.12 17.36 -0.28
C ALA A 152 7.07 18.15 -1.60
N LYS A 153 8.09 18.99 -1.82
CA LYS A 153 8.32 19.70 -3.08
C LYS A 153 9.37 18.97 -3.91
N GLU A 154 9.44 19.31 -5.19
CA GLU A 154 10.46 18.76 -6.10
C GLU A 154 11.87 19.05 -5.60
N GLU A 155 12.12 20.25 -5.07
CA GLU A 155 13.37 20.63 -4.40
C GLU A 155 13.79 19.67 -3.28
N HIS A 156 12.84 19.24 -2.43
CA HIS A 156 13.12 18.30 -1.34
C HIS A 156 13.54 16.94 -1.90
N LEU A 157 12.89 16.47 -2.97
CA LEU A 157 13.25 15.20 -3.62
C LEU A 157 14.62 15.29 -4.31
N ASN A 158 14.93 16.42 -4.94
CA ASN A 158 16.24 16.66 -5.55
C ASN A 158 17.34 16.68 -4.48
N LYS A 159 17.10 17.29 -3.32
CA LYS A 159 18.02 17.26 -2.18
C LYS A 159 18.22 15.85 -1.60
N ILE A 160 17.16 15.03 -1.55
CA ILE A 160 17.30 13.63 -1.12
C ILE A 160 18.14 12.84 -2.15
N LYS A 161 18.00 13.13 -3.44
CA LYS A 161 18.79 12.47 -4.49
C LYS A 161 20.28 12.83 -4.49
N THR A 162 20.67 13.97 -3.93
CA THR A 162 22.09 14.32 -3.74
C THR A 162 22.71 13.66 -2.51
N PHE A 163 21.92 12.96 -1.70
CA PHE A 163 22.42 12.20 -0.56
C PHE A 163 23.37 11.08 -1.03
N ASN A 164 24.42 10.81 -0.25
CA ASN A 164 25.50 9.91 -0.65
C ASN A 164 25.00 8.47 -0.86
N ASN A 165 25.03 7.99 -2.11
CA ASN A 165 24.61 6.65 -2.48
C ASN A 165 25.34 5.54 -1.71
N LYS A 166 26.64 5.70 -1.42
CA LYS A 166 27.40 4.72 -0.63
C LYS A 166 26.84 4.62 0.78
N LEU A 167 26.55 5.77 1.40
CA LEU A 167 25.96 5.83 2.73
C LEU A 167 24.55 5.21 2.75
N SER A 168 23.72 5.49 1.74
CA SER A 168 22.40 4.85 1.60
C SER A 168 22.49 3.33 1.52
N ILE A 169 23.45 2.79 0.76
CA ILE A 169 23.66 1.34 0.67
C ILE A 169 24.09 0.76 2.01
N ILE A 170 25.03 1.41 2.70
CA ILE A 170 25.49 0.99 4.04
C ILE A 170 24.33 0.96 5.02
N ILE A 171 23.52 2.02 5.07
CA ILE A 171 22.34 2.09 5.94
C ILE A 171 21.36 0.96 5.63
N LEU A 172 21.05 0.73 4.35
CA LEU A 172 20.15 -0.36 3.95
C LEU A 172 20.69 -1.75 4.34
N MET A 173 22.01 -1.98 4.20
CA MET A 173 22.64 -3.24 4.61
C MET A 173 22.61 -3.42 6.14
N LEU A 174 22.91 -2.38 6.91
CA LEU A 174 22.83 -2.42 8.37
C LEU A 174 21.41 -2.76 8.85
N PHE A 175 20.39 -2.20 8.18
CA PHE A 175 19.01 -2.53 8.50
C PHE A 175 18.60 -3.94 8.09
N LEU A 176 19.14 -4.47 6.99
CA LEU A 176 18.93 -5.87 6.62
C LEU A 176 19.51 -6.80 7.70
N LEU A 177 20.74 -6.52 8.17
CA LEU A 177 21.35 -7.24 9.29
C LEU A 177 20.53 -7.10 10.58
N PHE A 178 20.01 -5.91 10.86
CA PHE A 178 19.13 -5.69 12.00
C PHE A 178 17.82 -6.47 11.89
N ALA A 179 17.25 -6.60 10.68
CA ALA A 179 16.08 -7.43 10.45
C ALA A 179 16.38 -8.92 10.73
N VAL A 180 17.55 -9.43 10.32
CA VAL A 180 18.01 -10.78 10.66
C VAL A 180 18.11 -10.95 12.17
N PHE A 181 18.74 -10.00 12.86
CA PHE A 181 18.85 -10.00 14.32
C PHE A 181 17.49 -10.00 15.03
N ILE A 182 16.51 -9.23 14.55
CA ILE A 182 15.13 -9.24 15.09
C ILE A 182 14.49 -10.62 14.98
N VAL A 183 14.65 -11.28 13.83
CA VAL A 183 14.06 -12.60 13.57
C VAL A 183 14.68 -13.67 14.46
N GLU A 184 16.01 -13.72 14.53
CA GLU A 184 16.73 -14.73 15.32
C GLU A 184 16.40 -14.66 16.81
N ASN A 185 16.28 -13.44 17.34
CA ASN A 185 15.98 -13.21 18.75
C ASN A 185 14.48 -13.09 19.06
N LYS A 186 13.61 -13.23 18.05
CA LYS A 186 12.15 -13.12 18.17
C LYS A 186 11.69 -11.86 18.91
N PHE A 187 12.37 -10.73 18.68
CA PHE A 187 12.13 -9.48 19.40
C PHE A 187 10.71 -8.92 19.19
N VAL A 188 10.17 -9.06 17.97
CA VAL A 188 8.87 -8.50 17.56
C VAL A 188 8.17 -9.44 16.59
N ASP A 189 6.87 -9.68 16.79
CA ASP A 189 6.04 -10.37 15.81
C ASP A 189 5.93 -9.51 14.53
N TYR A 190 6.22 -10.10 13.36
CA TYR A 190 6.12 -9.45 12.05
C TYR A 190 4.74 -8.81 11.80
N LYS A 191 3.67 -9.31 12.43
CA LYS A 191 2.33 -8.73 12.38
C LYS A 191 2.27 -7.29 12.92
N PHE A 192 3.23 -6.86 13.74
CA PHE A 192 3.36 -5.47 14.16
C PHE A 192 3.50 -4.53 12.96
N LEU A 193 4.20 -4.97 11.90
CA LEU A 193 4.42 -4.19 10.67
C LEU A 193 3.14 -4.00 9.86
N TYR A 194 2.09 -4.79 10.11
CA TYR A 194 0.80 -4.65 9.41
C TYR A 194 0.03 -3.41 9.85
N ASN A 195 0.36 -2.85 11.02
CA ASN A 195 -0.28 -1.66 11.59
C ASN A 195 -1.82 -1.77 11.68
N SER A 196 -2.34 -3.00 11.75
CA SER A 196 -3.77 -3.33 11.87
C SER A 196 -4.13 -4.01 13.18
N TYR A 197 -3.15 -4.25 14.06
CA TYR A 197 -3.39 -4.82 15.38
C TYR A 197 -3.13 -3.75 16.43
N SER A 198 -3.89 -3.83 17.52
CA SER A 198 -3.59 -3.07 18.74
C SER A 198 -2.34 -3.64 19.42
N TYR A 199 -1.70 -2.85 20.28
CA TYR A 199 -0.53 -3.32 21.04
C TYR A 199 -0.90 -4.49 21.94
N ASN A 200 -2.08 -4.43 22.57
CA ASN A 200 -2.59 -5.51 23.40
C ASN A 200 -2.82 -6.81 22.61
N ALA A 201 -3.38 -6.72 21.40
CA ALA A 201 -3.58 -7.90 20.54
C ALA A 201 -2.26 -8.58 20.11
N LEU A 202 -1.13 -7.89 20.20
CA LEU A 202 0.20 -8.41 19.94
C LEU A 202 0.96 -8.78 21.22
N GLY A 203 0.31 -8.74 22.39
CA GLY A 203 0.94 -9.01 23.69
C GLY A 203 2.00 -7.97 24.10
N LEU A 204 1.97 -6.78 23.49
CA LEU A 204 2.91 -5.71 23.80
C LEU A 204 2.35 -4.80 24.89
N SER A 205 3.20 -4.46 25.87
CA SER A 205 2.86 -3.41 26.83
C SER A 205 2.73 -2.06 26.12
N LEU A 206 2.00 -1.13 26.74
CA LEU A 206 1.75 0.20 26.19
C LEU A 206 3.05 0.95 25.85
N ILE A 207 4.03 0.89 26.77
CA ILE A 207 5.34 1.53 26.61
C ILE A 207 6.12 0.87 25.46
N LYS A 208 6.19 -0.46 25.41
CA LYS A 208 6.90 -1.19 24.33
C LYS A 208 6.28 -0.91 22.97
N GLY A 209 4.96 -0.99 22.85
CA GLY A 209 4.25 -0.71 21.59
C GLY A 209 4.46 0.71 21.08
N THR A 210 4.43 1.69 22.00
CA THR A 210 4.72 3.10 21.71
C THR A 210 6.14 3.29 21.19
N ILE A 211 7.14 2.74 21.90
CA ILE A 211 8.55 2.82 21.50
C ILE A 211 8.76 2.18 20.12
N PHE A 212 8.24 0.97 19.90
CA PHE A 212 8.36 0.28 18.62
C PHE A 212 7.68 1.05 17.50
N ARG A 213 6.56 1.73 17.75
CA ARG A 213 5.90 2.54 16.73
C ARG A 213 6.72 3.77 16.35
N VAL A 214 7.33 4.44 17.33
CA VAL A 214 8.24 5.58 17.09
C VAL A 214 9.46 5.13 16.28
N LEU A 215 10.09 4.02 16.68
CA LEU A 215 11.22 3.44 15.96
C LEU A 215 10.86 3.05 14.52
N LEU A 216 9.67 2.47 14.33
CA LEU A 216 9.17 2.11 13.00
C LEU A 216 8.96 3.35 12.12
N TYR A 217 8.42 4.44 12.68
CA TYR A 217 8.28 5.69 11.93
C TYR A 217 9.62 6.30 11.53
N ILE A 218 10.58 6.37 12.45
CA ILE A 218 11.93 6.89 12.16
C ILE A 218 12.59 6.02 11.08
N SER A 219 12.56 4.70 11.26
CA SER A 219 13.14 3.74 10.31
C SER A 219 12.51 3.89 8.93
N ALA A 220 11.18 3.93 8.86
CA ALA A 220 10.46 4.10 7.59
C ALA A 220 10.86 5.38 6.85
N ILE A 221 11.05 6.50 7.56
CA ILE A 221 11.50 7.78 6.97
C ILE A 221 12.94 7.65 6.46
N VAL A 222 13.85 7.15 7.29
CA VAL A 222 15.28 6.99 6.95
C VAL A 222 15.45 6.08 5.73
N PHE A 223 14.77 4.93 5.70
CA PHE A 223 14.78 4.05 4.54
C PHE A 223 14.18 4.71 3.31
N SER A 224 13.06 5.43 3.46
CA SER A 224 12.43 6.11 2.33
C SER A 224 13.42 7.08 1.69
N ILE A 225 14.19 7.84 2.49
CA ILE A 225 15.26 8.72 2.02
C ILE A 225 16.35 7.93 1.28
N CYS A 226 16.86 6.85 1.88
CA CYS A 226 17.91 6.02 1.27
C CYS A 226 17.47 5.39 -0.05
N VAL A 227 16.24 4.86 -0.09
CA VAL A 227 15.67 4.27 -1.31
C VAL A 227 15.47 5.32 -2.38
N ILE A 228 14.91 6.50 -2.04
CA ILE A 228 14.74 7.59 -3.01
C ILE A 228 16.08 8.07 -3.56
N SER A 229 17.14 8.13 -2.74
CA SER A 229 18.46 8.57 -3.20
C SER A 229 19.05 7.63 -4.26
N LEU A 230 18.77 6.33 -4.15
CA LEU A 230 19.21 5.31 -5.10
C LEU A 230 18.33 5.20 -6.35
N VAL A 231 17.18 5.89 -6.40
CA VAL A 231 16.31 5.87 -7.58
C VAL A 231 16.94 6.70 -8.71
N PRO A 232 17.12 6.13 -9.92
CA PRO A 232 17.71 6.84 -11.04
C PRO A 232 16.85 8.03 -11.48
N SER A 233 17.49 9.16 -11.80
CA SER A 233 16.80 10.37 -12.27
C SER A 233 16.34 10.33 -13.72
N LYS A 234 16.95 9.49 -14.56
CA LYS A 234 16.58 9.34 -15.97
C LYS A 234 15.53 8.26 -16.14
N GLU A 235 14.64 8.45 -17.12
CA GLU A 235 13.69 7.38 -17.50
C GLU A 235 14.45 6.12 -17.93
N LYS A 236 13.98 4.97 -17.44
CA LYS A 236 14.51 3.64 -17.76
C LYS A 236 13.39 2.78 -18.33
N PHE A 237 13.74 1.61 -18.89
CA PHE A 237 12.74 0.70 -19.47
C PHE A 237 11.63 0.33 -18.46
N PHE A 238 11.98 0.15 -17.18
CA PHE A 238 11.04 -0.14 -16.10
C PHE A 238 10.15 1.05 -15.70
N SER A 239 10.44 2.27 -16.13
CA SER A 239 9.56 3.44 -15.93
C SER A 239 8.20 3.23 -16.62
N LYS A 240 8.17 2.51 -17.76
CA LYS A 240 6.91 2.16 -18.46
C LYS A 240 6.02 1.24 -17.61
N ILE A 241 6.62 0.30 -16.88
CA ILE A 241 5.90 -0.62 -15.96
C ILE A 241 5.22 0.17 -14.85
N GLY A 242 5.87 1.23 -14.34
CA GLY A 242 5.30 2.11 -13.31
C GLY A 242 3.98 2.77 -13.71
N LYS A 243 3.71 2.99 -15.00
CA LYS A 243 2.42 3.54 -15.46
C LYS A 243 1.24 2.59 -15.23
N ALA A 244 1.50 1.28 -15.16
CA ALA A 244 0.50 0.25 -14.89
C ALA A 244 0.35 -0.11 -13.40
N THR A 245 0.90 0.70 -12.49
CA THR A 245 0.95 0.39 -11.04
C THR A 245 -0.41 0.02 -10.44
N MET A 246 -1.48 0.74 -10.80
CA MET A 246 -2.82 0.44 -10.28
C MET A 246 -3.32 -0.94 -10.70
N ASN A 247 -3.09 -1.30 -11.96
CA ASN A 247 -3.54 -2.58 -12.52
C ASN A 247 -2.76 -3.73 -11.92
N ILE A 248 -1.43 -3.58 -11.81
CA ILE A 248 -0.56 -4.55 -11.13
C ILE A 248 -1.02 -4.71 -9.67
N TYR A 249 -1.23 -3.60 -8.96
CA TYR A 249 -1.64 -3.62 -7.56
C TYR A 249 -2.99 -4.34 -7.34
N ILE A 250 -3.95 -4.23 -8.26
CA ILE A 250 -5.23 -4.92 -8.11
C ILE A 250 -5.11 -6.41 -8.46
N PHE A 251 -4.46 -6.74 -9.59
CA PHE A 251 -4.51 -8.10 -10.12
C PHE A 251 -3.44 -9.03 -9.54
N HIS A 252 -2.35 -8.51 -8.98
CA HIS A 252 -1.24 -9.35 -8.53
C HIS A 252 -1.68 -10.42 -7.53
N ILE A 253 -2.60 -10.08 -6.62
CA ILE A 253 -3.00 -10.99 -5.54
C ILE A 253 -3.60 -12.31 -6.06
N TYR A 254 -4.32 -12.25 -7.18
CA TYR A 254 -4.90 -13.44 -7.80
C TYR A 254 -3.82 -14.33 -8.43
N LEU A 255 -2.78 -13.72 -9.02
CA LEU A 255 -1.63 -14.48 -9.53
C LEU A 255 -0.74 -15.01 -8.40
N VAL A 256 -0.61 -14.28 -7.27
CA VAL A 256 0.08 -14.75 -6.07
C VAL A 256 -0.61 -16.00 -5.50
N VAL A 257 -1.94 -16.00 -5.43
CA VAL A 257 -2.70 -17.18 -4.99
C VAL A 257 -2.45 -18.38 -5.89
N LEU A 258 -2.30 -18.19 -7.21
CA LEU A 258 -1.90 -19.28 -8.12
C LEU A 258 -0.50 -19.81 -7.80
N VAL A 259 0.46 -18.94 -7.47
CA VAL A 259 1.80 -19.38 -7.06
C VAL A 259 1.71 -20.27 -5.81
N TYR A 260 0.91 -19.89 -4.83
CA TYR A 260 0.71 -20.70 -3.60
C TYR A 260 0.03 -22.04 -3.89
N PHE A 261 -0.90 -22.05 -4.84
CA PHE A 261 -1.59 -23.26 -5.24
C PHE A 261 -0.62 -24.27 -5.87
N PHE A 262 0.28 -23.82 -6.75
CA PHE A 262 1.25 -24.70 -7.42
C PHE A 262 2.48 -25.04 -6.57
N ILE A 263 2.87 -24.15 -5.65
CA ILE A 263 4.05 -24.33 -4.79
C ILE A 263 3.60 -24.11 -3.34
N PRO A 264 3.15 -25.14 -2.62
CA PRO A 264 2.49 -24.95 -1.33
C PRO A 264 3.44 -24.76 -0.14
N ARG A 265 4.75 -24.96 -0.30
CA ARG A 265 5.75 -24.81 0.79
C ARG A 265 7.10 -24.38 0.24
N TRP A 266 7.89 -23.75 1.09
CA TRP A 266 9.30 -23.50 0.81
C TRP A 266 10.12 -24.80 0.87
N ASN A 267 11.21 -24.85 0.12
CA ASN A 267 12.22 -25.91 0.18
C ASN A 267 11.76 -27.32 -0.23
N ILE A 268 10.75 -27.42 -1.10
CA ILE A 268 10.37 -28.68 -1.74
C ILE A 268 11.44 -29.10 -2.77
N SER A 269 11.91 -28.15 -3.59
CA SER A 269 13.04 -28.35 -4.51
C SER A 269 13.72 -27.03 -4.86
N ILE A 270 14.97 -27.07 -5.31
CA ILE A 270 15.70 -25.87 -5.74
C ILE A 270 14.99 -25.14 -6.88
N ILE A 271 14.40 -25.89 -7.81
CA ILE A 271 13.66 -25.35 -8.96
C ILE A 271 12.44 -24.57 -8.46
N GLN A 272 11.68 -25.10 -7.51
CA GLN A 272 10.51 -24.42 -6.97
C GLN A 272 10.88 -23.16 -6.17
N ASN A 273 11.97 -23.19 -5.40
CA ASN A 273 12.49 -22.00 -4.72
C ASN A 273 12.88 -20.90 -5.72
N ILE A 274 13.54 -21.27 -6.82
CA ILE A 274 13.88 -20.35 -7.92
C ILE A 274 12.59 -19.80 -8.57
N LEU A 275 11.59 -20.64 -8.81
CA LEU A 275 10.30 -20.22 -9.36
C LEU A 275 9.57 -19.23 -8.44
N ILE A 276 9.60 -19.43 -7.12
CA ILE A 276 9.04 -18.49 -6.14
C ILE A 276 9.73 -17.12 -6.29
N ILE A 277 11.06 -17.08 -6.30
CA ILE A 277 11.84 -15.81 -6.37
C ILE A 277 11.63 -15.10 -7.71
N ILE A 278 11.48 -15.84 -8.81
CA ILE A 278 11.27 -15.28 -10.15
C ILE A 278 9.81 -14.85 -10.37
N SER A 279 8.84 -15.48 -9.71
CA SER A 279 7.41 -15.25 -9.96
C SER A 279 6.95 -13.78 -9.84
N PRO A 280 7.47 -12.92 -8.93
CA PRO A 280 7.10 -11.51 -8.88
C PRO A 280 7.45 -10.76 -10.17
N PHE A 281 8.59 -11.08 -10.79
CA PHE A 281 8.98 -10.49 -12.07
C PHE A 281 8.04 -10.92 -13.18
N ILE A 282 7.67 -12.21 -13.23
CA ILE A 282 6.71 -12.74 -14.20
C ILE A 282 5.34 -12.09 -14.02
N ILE A 283 4.83 -12.01 -12.79
CA ILE A 283 3.55 -11.38 -12.44
C ILE A 283 3.53 -9.93 -12.92
N ILE A 284 4.56 -9.14 -12.60
CA ILE A 284 4.66 -7.74 -13.00
C ILE A 284 4.76 -7.61 -14.53
N PHE A 285 5.56 -8.46 -15.17
CA PHE A 285 5.71 -8.45 -16.61
C PHE A 285 4.40 -8.73 -17.34
N ILE A 286 3.63 -9.72 -16.89
CA ILE A 286 2.30 -10.06 -17.44
C ILE A 286 1.32 -8.90 -17.20
N LEU A 287 1.23 -8.42 -15.95
CA LEU A 287 0.24 -7.41 -15.57
C LEU A 287 0.55 -6.00 -16.10
N SER A 288 1.80 -5.74 -16.51
CA SER A 288 2.19 -4.48 -17.15
C SER A 288 1.82 -4.38 -18.63
N ARG A 289 1.27 -5.45 -19.24
CA ARG A 289 0.92 -5.48 -20.67
C ARG A 289 -0.31 -4.63 -20.98
N ASN A 290 -0.28 -3.94 -22.13
CA ASN A 290 -1.39 -3.12 -22.61
C ASN A 290 -2.73 -3.88 -22.71
N LYS A 291 -2.69 -5.18 -23.03
CA LYS A 291 -3.90 -6.03 -23.06
C LYS A 291 -4.60 -6.07 -21.70
N ILE A 292 -3.84 -6.23 -20.62
CA ILE A 292 -4.38 -6.24 -19.24
C ILE A 292 -4.92 -4.86 -18.87
N ASN A 293 -4.26 -3.79 -19.31
CA ASN A 293 -4.79 -2.44 -19.12
C ASN A 293 -6.15 -2.24 -19.79
N LYS A 294 -6.35 -2.78 -21.00
CA LYS A 294 -7.66 -2.75 -21.68
C LYS A 294 -8.73 -3.54 -20.93
N VAL A 295 -8.37 -4.69 -20.35
CA VAL A 295 -9.30 -5.48 -19.51
C VAL A 295 -9.71 -4.67 -18.29
N TYR A 296 -8.75 -4.05 -17.59
CA TYR A 296 -9.04 -3.15 -16.48
C TYR A 296 -9.99 -2.02 -16.90
N GLU A 297 -9.68 -1.31 -17.97
CA GLU A 297 -10.52 -0.22 -18.49
C GLU A 297 -11.91 -0.71 -18.90
N GLY A 298 -12.02 -1.92 -19.46
CA GLY A 298 -13.28 -2.57 -19.82
C GLY A 298 -14.18 -2.87 -18.61
N ILE A 299 -13.61 -3.39 -17.52
CA ILE A 299 -14.34 -3.63 -16.26
C ILE A 299 -14.96 -2.32 -15.73
N PHE A 300 -14.24 -1.20 -15.86
CA PHE A 300 -14.71 0.12 -15.42
C PHE A 300 -15.49 0.89 -16.48
N TYR A 301 -15.62 0.39 -17.72
CA TYR A 301 -16.35 1.05 -18.80
C TYR A 301 -17.80 1.41 -18.46
N PRO A 302 -18.65 0.50 -17.92
CA PRO A 302 -20.04 0.84 -17.57
C PRO A 302 -20.14 1.90 -16.46
N VAL A 303 -19.23 1.83 -15.49
CA VAL A 303 -19.10 2.82 -14.41
C VAL A 303 -18.67 4.18 -15.00
N ASN A 304 -17.76 4.18 -15.97
CA ASN A 304 -17.28 5.39 -16.61
C ASN A 304 -18.38 6.09 -17.41
N ILE A 305 -19.23 5.33 -18.10
CA ILE A 305 -20.37 5.85 -18.87
C ILE A 305 -21.43 6.43 -17.95
N SER A 306 -21.90 5.68 -16.95
CA SER A 306 -22.96 6.12 -16.03
C SER A 306 -22.62 7.43 -15.31
N ILE A 307 -21.36 7.62 -14.91
CA ILE A 307 -20.90 8.87 -14.31
C ILE A 307 -20.88 10.02 -15.34
N ASN A 308 -20.53 9.74 -16.59
CA ASN A 308 -20.48 10.74 -17.65
C ASN A 308 -21.88 11.14 -18.15
N THR A 309 -22.83 10.20 -18.23
CA THR A 309 -24.24 10.50 -18.54
C THR A 309 -24.86 11.34 -17.43
N GLY A 310 -24.61 11.00 -16.16
CA GLY A 310 -25.04 11.82 -15.01
C GLY A 310 -24.48 13.26 -15.02
N LYS A 311 -23.25 13.46 -15.51
CA LYS A 311 -22.71 14.83 -15.70
C LYS A 311 -23.45 15.61 -16.78
N LYS A 312 -23.77 14.95 -17.90
CA LYS A 312 -24.49 15.58 -19.01
C LYS A 312 -25.90 15.97 -18.57
N SER A 313 -26.59 15.14 -17.79
CA SER A 313 -27.92 15.47 -17.26
C SER A 313 -27.89 16.62 -16.26
N ILE A 314 -26.92 16.66 -15.32
CA ILE A 314 -26.76 17.78 -14.36
C ILE A 314 -26.43 19.10 -15.09
N ASN A 315 -25.53 19.07 -16.08
CA ASN A 315 -25.20 20.25 -16.85
C ASN A 315 -26.39 20.73 -17.70
N LYS A 316 -27.17 19.79 -18.27
CA LYS A 316 -28.41 20.12 -18.99
C LYS A 316 -29.43 20.79 -18.06
N TYR A 317 -29.62 20.27 -16.85
CA TYR A 317 -30.52 20.85 -15.84
C TYR A 317 -30.08 22.25 -15.39
N LYS A 318 -28.78 22.46 -15.14
CA LYS A 318 -28.23 23.79 -14.80
C LYS A 318 -28.37 24.80 -15.93
N ASN A 319 -28.25 24.36 -17.18
CA ASN A 319 -28.44 25.23 -18.34
C ASN A 319 -29.91 25.57 -18.58
N ILE A 320 -30.84 24.68 -18.21
CA ILE A 320 -32.28 24.96 -18.25
C ILE A 320 -32.64 26.02 -17.20
N ASN A 321 -32.19 25.85 -15.94
CA ASN A 321 -32.49 26.81 -14.87
C ASN A 321 -31.79 28.19 -15.04
N LYS A 322 -30.72 28.26 -15.84
CA LYS A 322 -30.07 29.53 -16.23
C LYS A 322 -30.79 30.29 -17.34
N LYS A 323 -31.74 29.66 -18.03
CA LYS A 323 -32.56 30.29 -19.08
C LYS A 323 -33.94 30.73 -18.56
N THR A 324 -34.30 30.34 -17.34
CA THR A 324 -35.58 30.65 -16.69
C THR A 324 -35.47 31.77 -15.63
N HIS A 325 -34.29 32.35 -15.48
CA HIS A 325 -33.99 33.61 -14.79
C HIS A 325 -33.26 34.49 -15.80
#